data_AF-A0A8J5C2P0-F1
#
_entry.id   AF-A0A8J5C2P0-F1
#
_cell.length_a   1.000
_cell.length_b   1.000
_cell.length_c   1.000
_cell.angle_alpha   90.00
_cell.angle_beta   90.00
_cell.angle_gamma   90.00
#
_symmetry.space_group_name_H-M   'P 1'
#
loop_
_entity.id
_entity.type
_entity.pdbx_description
1 polymer ?
#
loop_
_entity_poly.entity_id
_entity_poly.type
_entity_poly.pdbx_seq_one_letter_code
_entity_poly.pdbx_strand_id
1 'polypeptide(L)'
;MAPEDGWVVNLSKSPAADGVATEKLLVHHQEKHFTASNVVRDVIIGVSDGLTVPFALAAGLSGANAPSYIILTAGLAEVAAGAISMGLGGYLAAKSEADHYSRELKREQEEIIAVPDTEAAEIAEILSQYGLEPHEYGPVVNSLRKNPQAWLEFMMKFELGLEKPDPKRALQSALTIALSYMVGGVVPLLPYVFIPTAMKAMLTSIGVTLAALLFFGYVKGHFTGDRPLMSSFQTALIGAAASAAAYAMAKAVQAT
;
A
#
# COMPACT_ATOMS: atom_id res chain seq x y z
N MET A 1 -15.28 32.58 -8.08
CA MET A 1 -16.67 32.13 -8.15
C MET A 1 -16.63 30.66 -8.52
N ALA A 2 -16.62 29.77 -7.52
CA ALA A 2 -16.60 28.33 -7.73
C ALA A 2 -18.04 27.86 -8.00
N PRO A 3 -18.27 26.85 -8.87
CA PRO A 3 -19.60 26.34 -9.13
C PRO A 3 -20.10 25.52 -7.92
N GLU A 4 -21.30 25.82 -7.46
CA GLU A 4 -22.05 25.02 -6.48
C GLU A 4 -22.70 23.84 -7.20
N ASP A 5 -21.95 22.74 -7.33
CA ASP A 5 -22.51 21.46 -7.77
C ASP A 5 -23.13 20.76 -6.55
N GLY A 6 -24.24 21.32 -6.07
CA GLY A 6 -24.99 20.80 -4.92
C GLY A 6 -25.64 19.46 -5.23
N TRP A 7 -25.06 18.37 -4.72
CA TRP A 7 -25.71 17.07 -4.64
C TRP A 7 -26.90 17.15 -3.68
N VAL A 8 -28.10 17.42 -4.20
CA VAL A 8 -29.34 17.43 -3.39
C VAL A 8 -30.01 16.05 -3.45
N VAL A 9 -29.86 15.27 -2.38
CA VAL A 9 -30.57 14.00 -2.21
C VAL A 9 -31.97 14.30 -1.67
N ASN A 10 -33.02 13.82 -2.35
CA ASN A 10 -34.41 13.99 -1.90
C ASN A 10 -34.71 13.04 -0.73
N LEU A 11 -34.56 13.52 0.51
CA LEU A 11 -34.75 12.76 1.75
C LEU A 11 -36.22 12.62 2.20
N SER A 12 -37.21 12.97 1.36
CA SER A 12 -38.64 13.05 1.76
C SER A 12 -39.28 11.73 2.22
N LYS A 13 -38.58 10.59 2.13
CA LYS A 13 -39.00 9.31 2.70
C LYS A 13 -37.84 8.68 3.47
N SER A 14 -37.60 9.15 4.68
CA SER A 14 -36.69 8.46 5.61
C SER A 14 -37.37 7.19 6.16
N PRO A 15 -36.83 5.99 5.90
CA PRO A 15 -37.35 4.73 6.45
C PRO A 15 -36.95 4.52 7.92
N ALA A 16 -36.27 5.50 8.54
CA ALA A 16 -35.59 5.37 9.82
C ALA A 16 -36.48 5.04 11.03
N ALA A 17 -37.81 5.13 10.90
CA ALA A 17 -38.74 4.80 11.97
C ALA A 17 -39.05 3.30 12.09
N ASP A 18 -38.72 2.48 11.08
CA ASP A 18 -39.14 1.08 11.03
C ASP A 18 -37.91 0.18 10.78
N GLY A 19 -37.39 -0.46 11.83
CA GLY A 19 -36.12 -1.23 11.79
C GLY A 19 -36.09 -2.33 10.72
N VAL A 20 -37.26 -2.86 10.35
CA VAL A 20 -37.44 -3.87 9.29
C VAL A 20 -37.24 -3.28 7.89
N ALA A 21 -37.54 -1.98 7.68
CA ALA A 21 -37.35 -1.31 6.40
C ALA A 21 -35.86 -0.99 6.15
N THR A 22 -35.13 -0.56 7.18
CA THR A 22 -33.69 -0.30 7.11
C THR A 22 -32.91 -1.58 6.81
N GLU A 23 -33.25 -2.69 7.48
CA GLU A 23 -32.60 -3.98 7.24
C GLU A 23 -32.79 -4.47 5.80
N LYS A 24 -34.01 -4.36 5.25
CA LYS A 24 -34.28 -4.73 3.84
C LYS A 24 -33.49 -3.91 2.82
N LEU A 25 -33.26 -2.63 3.10
CA LEU A 25 -32.48 -1.73 2.23
C LEU A 25 -30.99 -2.09 2.24
N LEU A 26 -30.44 -2.40 3.42
CA LEU A 26 -29.04 -2.82 3.56
C LEU A 26 -28.75 -4.18 2.90
N VAL A 27 -29.70 -5.11 2.94
CA VAL A 27 -29.56 -6.44 2.30
C VAL A 27 -29.57 -6.35 0.76
N HIS A 28 -30.28 -5.37 0.19
CA HIS A 28 -30.37 -5.21 -1.27
C HIS A 28 -29.20 -4.42 -1.88
N HIS A 29 -28.36 -3.77 -1.06
CA HIS A 29 -27.23 -2.97 -1.54
C HIS A 29 -25.90 -3.61 -1.15
N GLN A 30 -25.39 -4.51 -1.99
CA GLN A 30 -23.98 -4.93 -1.92
C GLN A 30 -23.11 -3.91 -2.66
N GLU A 31 -22.54 -2.97 -1.91
CA GLU A 31 -21.49 -2.09 -2.44
C GLU A 31 -20.21 -2.90 -2.68
N LYS A 32 -19.73 -2.91 -3.92
CA LYS A 32 -18.42 -3.46 -4.27
C LYS A 32 -17.37 -2.36 -4.14
N HIS A 33 -16.95 -2.06 -2.92
CA HIS A 33 -15.78 -1.22 -2.71
C HIS A 33 -14.53 -2.02 -3.01
N PHE A 34 -13.92 -1.76 -4.18
CA PHE A 34 -12.59 -2.28 -4.48
C PHE A 34 -11.56 -1.38 -3.80
N THR A 35 -11.30 -1.63 -2.51
CA THR A 35 -10.03 -1.23 -1.92
C THR A 35 -8.99 -2.18 -2.50
N ALA A 36 -7.98 -1.65 -3.18
CA ALA A 36 -6.82 -2.47 -3.57
C ALA A 36 -6.32 -3.12 -2.29
N SER A 37 -6.55 -4.44 -2.15
CA SER A 37 -6.28 -5.15 -0.91
C SER A 37 -4.84 -4.84 -0.51
N ASN A 38 -4.60 -4.59 0.77
CA ASN A 38 -3.28 -4.39 1.34
C ASN A 38 -2.21 -5.38 0.79
N VAL A 39 -2.63 -6.60 0.45
CA VAL A 39 -1.82 -7.62 -0.24
C VAL A 39 -1.44 -7.24 -1.68
N VAL A 40 -2.37 -6.70 -2.47
CA VAL A 40 -2.11 -6.23 -3.84
C VAL A 40 -1.08 -5.11 -3.84
N ARG A 41 -1.20 -4.16 -2.90
CA ARG A 41 -0.20 -3.09 -2.72
C ARG A 41 1.18 -3.66 -2.44
N ASP A 42 1.27 -4.61 -1.52
CA ASP A 42 2.53 -5.27 -1.15
C ASP A 42 3.18 -6.02 -2.32
N VAL A 43 2.37 -6.76 -3.09
CA VAL A 43 2.84 -7.44 -4.30
C VAL A 43 3.37 -6.46 -5.33
N ILE A 44 2.64 -5.36 -5.59
CA ILE A 44 3.07 -4.33 -6.54
C ILE A 44 4.40 -3.70 -6.09
N ILE A 45 4.55 -3.37 -4.82
CA ILE A 45 5.79 -2.82 -4.26
C ILE A 45 6.94 -3.81 -4.43
N GLY A 46 6.75 -5.06 -3.98
CA GLY A 46 7.76 -6.11 -4.05
C GLY A 46 8.20 -6.41 -5.49
N VAL A 47 7.27 -6.66 -6.40
CA VAL A 47 7.61 -6.96 -7.81
C VAL A 47 8.27 -5.78 -8.50
N SER A 48 7.79 -4.55 -8.27
CA SER A 48 8.34 -3.36 -8.95
C SER A 48 9.81 -3.14 -8.59
N ASP A 49 10.13 -3.29 -7.30
CA ASP A 49 11.51 -3.12 -6.83
C ASP A 49 12.38 -4.32 -7.23
N GLY A 50 11.84 -5.54 -7.11
CA GLY A 50 12.51 -6.77 -7.52
C GLY A 50 12.78 -6.84 -9.02
N LEU A 51 11.96 -6.25 -9.90
CA LEU A 51 12.29 -6.17 -11.32
C LEU A 51 13.36 -5.11 -11.61
N THR A 52 13.45 -4.06 -10.80
CA THR A 52 14.24 -2.87 -11.11
C THR A 52 15.68 -2.96 -10.59
N VAL A 53 15.86 -3.28 -9.31
CA VAL A 53 17.20 -3.24 -8.67
C VAL A 53 18.10 -4.38 -9.15
N PRO A 54 17.67 -5.66 -9.13
CA PRO A 54 18.44 -6.78 -9.70
C PRO A 54 18.79 -6.58 -11.18
N PHE A 55 17.88 -6.01 -11.97
CA PHE A 55 18.13 -5.66 -13.37
C PHE A 55 19.20 -4.57 -13.51
N ALA A 56 19.07 -3.48 -12.75
CA ALA A 56 20.03 -2.37 -12.79
C ALA A 56 21.43 -2.84 -12.38
N LEU A 57 21.54 -3.68 -11.34
CA LEU A 57 22.77 -4.31 -10.92
C LEU A 57 23.36 -5.18 -12.05
N ALA A 58 22.57 -6.06 -12.64
CA ALA A 58 23.02 -6.95 -13.70
C ALA A 58 23.47 -6.19 -14.96
N ALA A 59 22.74 -5.14 -15.34
CA ALA A 59 23.11 -4.26 -16.45
C ALA A 59 24.39 -3.48 -16.16
N GLY A 60 24.56 -2.98 -14.95
CA GLY A 60 25.77 -2.25 -14.54
C GLY A 60 27.02 -3.13 -14.55
N LEU A 61 26.93 -4.33 -13.97
CA LEU A 61 28.03 -5.30 -13.99
C LEU A 61 28.37 -5.77 -15.41
N SER A 62 27.35 -5.98 -16.25
CA SER A 62 27.57 -6.29 -17.68
C SER A 62 28.27 -5.15 -18.42
N GLY A 63 27.92 -3.90 -18.10
CA GLY A 63 28.55 -2.70 -18.63
C GLY A 63 30.02 -2.56 -18.23
N ALA A 64 30.39 -3.09 -17.06
CA ALA A 64 31.76 -3.17 -16.58
C ALA A 64 32.50 -4.44 -17.07
N ASN A 65 31.99 -5.13 -18.10
CA ASN A 65 32.56 -6.35 -18.66
C ASN A 65 32.75 -7.49 -17.62
N ALA A 66 31.91 -7.55 -16.58
CA ALA A 66 31.94 -8.65 -15.63
C ALA A 66 31.48 -9.96 -16.32
N PRO A 67 32.08 -11.12 -16.00
CA PRO A 67 31.64 -12.41 -16.49
C PRO A 67 30.27 -12.78 -15.91
N SER A 68 29.47 -13.56 -16.66
CA SER A 68 28.09 -13.92 -16.27
C SER A 68 27.98 -14.57 -14.88
N TYR A 69 28.99 -15.33 -14.44
CA TYR A 69 28.96 -15.95 -13.11
C TYR A 69 29.04 -14.92 -11.98
N ILE A 70 29.78 -13.81 -12.15
CA ILE A 70 29.83 -12.71 -11.17
C ILE A 70 28.49 -12.00 -11.13
N ILE A 71 27.86 -11.80 -12.29
CA ILE A 71 26.55 -11.16 -12.40
C ILE A 71 25.49 -12.00 -11.69
N LEU A 72 25.52 -13.32 -11.90
CA LEU A 72 24.59 -14.24 -11.23
C LEU A 72 24.81 -14.30 -9.72
N THR A 73 26.06 -14.43 -9.25
CA THR A 73 26.33 -14.52 -7.80
C THR A 73 25.97 -13.22 -7.09
N ALA A 74 26.34 -12.07 -7.67
CA ALA A 74 25.97 -10.75 -7.14
C ALA A 74 24.45 -10.53 -7.18
N GLY A 75 23.80 -10.86 -8.31
CA GLY A 75 22.36 -10.72 -8.47
C GLY A 75 21.57 -11.60 -7.51
N LEU A 76 21.92 -12.88 -7.37
CA LEU A 76 21.22 -13.77 -6.43
C LEU A 76 21.43 -13.36 -4.97
N ALA A 77 22.64 -12.89 -4.62
CA ALA A 77 22.91 -12.37 -3.29
C ALA A 77 22.08 -11.10 -3.01
N GLU A 78 21.97 -10.21 -3.99
CA GLU A 78 21.15 -9.01 -3.89
C GLU A 78 19.66 -9.32 -3.82
N VAL A 79 19.14 -10.25 -4.62
CA VAL A 79 17.73 -10.70 -4.54
C VAL A 79 17.41 -11.26 -3.16
N ALA A 80 18.30 -12.09 -2.60
CA ALA A 80 18.11 -12.66 -1.26
C ALA A 80 18.15 -11.59 -0.17
N ALA A 81 19.15 -10.70 -0.20
CA ALA A 81 19.29 -9.63 0.77
C ALA A 81 18.13 -8.62 0.69
N GLY A 82 17.74 -8.23 -0.54
CA GLY A 82 16.63 -7.33 -0.81
C GLY A 82 15.29 -7.90 -0.38
N ALA A 83 15.01 -9.17 -0.67
CA ALA A 83 13.77 -9.83 -0.22
C ALA A 83 13.64 -9.83 1.30
N ILE A 84 14.73 -10.15 2.02
CA ILE A 84 14.76 -10.12 3.49
C ILE A 84 14.56 -8.68 3.99
N SER A 85 15.29 -7.72 3.43
CA SER A 85 15.22 -6.32 3.84
C SER A 85 13.81 -5.74 3.66
N MET A 86 13.22 -5.90 2.48
CA MET A 86 11.87 -5.40 2.20
C MET A 86 10.80 -6.14 3.00
N GLY A 87 10.92 -7.47 3.16
CA GLY A 87 10.00 -8.24 3.99
C GLY A 87 10.00 -7.78 5.44
N LEU A 88 11.19 -7.58 6.02
CA LEU A 88 11.31 -7.00 7.37
C LEU A 88 10.79 -5.56 7.42
N GLY A 89 11.02 -4.76 6.39
CA GLY A 89 10.48 -3.40 6.27
C GLY A 89 8.94 -3.39 6.31
N GLY A 90 8.30 -4.26 5.53
CA GLY A 90 6.84 -4.44 5.55
C GLY A 90 6.31 -4.92 6.90
N TYR A 91 7.00 -5.89 7.52
CA TYR A 91 6.66 -6.37 8.85
C TYR A 91 6.69 -5.24 9.90
N LEU A 92 7.80 -4.49 9.93
CA LEU A 92 8.03 -3.44 10.92
C LEU A 92 7.07 -2.28 10.72
N ALA A 93 6.77 -1.89 9.47
CA ALA A 93 5.78 -0.85 9.18
C ALA A 93 4.39 -1.23 9.69
N ALA A 94 3.90 -2.41 9.32
CA ALA A 94 2.59 -2.90 9.74
C ALA A 94 2.52 -3.14 11.27
N LYS A 95 3.61 -3.62 11.88
CA LYS A 95 3.69 -3.77 13.33
C LYS A 95 3.67 -2.41 14.03
N SER A 96 4.39 -1.42 13.52
CA SER A 96 4.42 -0.07 14.09
C SER A 96 3.05 0.58 14.06
N GLU A 97 2.30 0.39 12.97
CA GLU A 97 0.90 0.85 12.86
C GLU A 97 0.00 0.17 13.91
N ALA A 98 0.15 -1.15 14.10
CA ALA A 98 -0.58 -1.88 15.13
C ALA A 98 -0.22 -1.47 16.57
N ASP A 99 1.07 -1.23 16.83
CA ASP A 99 1.54 -0.76 18.12
C ASP A 99 1.06 0.68 18.38
N HIS A 100 1.03 1.55 17.36
CA HIS A 100 0.48 2.90 17.46
C HIS A 100 -1.01 2.87 17.78
N TYR A 101 -1.80 2.10 17.02
CA TYR A 101 -3.23 1.90 17.28
C TYR A 101 -3.48 1.45 18.73
N SER A 102 -2.72 0.48 19.21
CA SER A 102 -2.91 -0.08 20.56
C SER A 102 -2.58 0.91 21.67
N ARG A 103 -1.63 1.83 21.43
CA ARG A 103 -1.27 2.89 22.37
C ARG A 103 -2.36 3.95 22.43
N GLU A 104 -2.82 4.43 21.28
CA GLU A 104 -3.89 5.42 21.23
C GLU A 104 -5.19 4.86 21.79
N LEU A 105 -5.53 3.59 21.48
CA LEU A 105 -6.70 2.94 22.06
C LEU A 105 -6.67 2.93 23.59
N LYS A 106 -5.51 2.65 24.19
CA LYS A 106 -5.36 2.65 25.65
C LYS A 106 -5.45 4.05 26.22
N ARG A 107 -4.86 5.02 25.54
CA ARG A 107 -4.86 6.43 25.93
C ARG A 107 -6.28 7.00 25.92
N GLU A 108 -6.98 6.82 24.81
CA GLU A 108 -8.36 7.24 24.62
C GLU A 108 -9.29 6.62 25.68
N GLN A 109 -9.09 5.33 25.97
CA GLN A 109 -9.82 4.66 27.05
C GLN A 109 -9.55 5.28 28.43
N GLU A 110 -8.34 5.73 28.72
CA GLU A 110 -7.99 6.42 29.96
C GLU A 110 -8.61 7.82 30.02
N GLU A 111 -8.62 8.56 28.91
CA GLU A 111 -9.21 9.90 28.78
C GLU A 111 -10.74 9.85 28.96
N ILE A 112 -11.44 8.88 28.35
CA ILE A 112 -12.89 8.63 28.57
C ILE A 112 -13.22 8.40 30.05
N ILE A 113 -12.33 7.77 30.83
CA ILE A 113 -12.54 7.52 32.26
C ILE A 113 -12.18 8.76 33.09
N ALA A 114 -11.07 9.42 32.78
CA ALA A 114 -10.52 10.51 33.57
C ALA A 114 -11.30 11.82 33.39
N VAL A 115 -11.73 12.13 32.16
CA VAL A 115 -12.35 13.40 31.77
C VAL A 115 -13.57 13.18 30.85
N PRO A 116 -14.59 12.41 31.28
CA PRO A 116 -15.70 11.98 30.42
C PRO A 116 -16.56 13.11 29.85
N ASP A 117 -16.58 14.29 30.46
CA ASP A 117 -17.30 15.44 29.93
C ASP A 117 -16.51 16.17 28.84
N THR A 118 -15.17 16.13 28.88
CA THR A 118 -14.30 16.63 27.82
C THR A 118 -14.45 15.76 26.57
N GLU A 119 -14.28 14.43 26.71
CA GLU A 119 -14.44 13.49 25.58
C GLU A 119 -15.84 13.56 24.96
N ALA A 120 -16.87 13.84 25.76
CA ALA A 120 -18.23 14.01 25.25
C ALA A 120 -18.39 15.31 24.44
N ALA A 121 -17.66 16.35 24.81
CA ALA A 121 -17.60 17.60 24.07
C ALA A 121 -16.86 17.42 22.73
N GLU A 122 -15.85 16.56 22.66
CA GLU A 122 -15.14 16.23 21.43
C GLU A 122 -16.04 15.50 20.41
N ILE A 123 -16.84 14.53 20.86
CA ILE A 123 -17.89 13.93 20.00
C ILE A 123 -18.87 14.99 19.49
N ALA A 124 -19.31 15.89 20.37
CA ALA A 124 -20.24 16.95 19.98
C ALA A 124 -19.62 17.89 18.94
N GLU A 125 -18.34 18.21 19.10
CA GLU A 125 -17.57 19.01 18.14
C GLU A 125 -17.50 18.30 16.78
N ILE A 126 -17.08 17.04 16.75
CA ILE A 126 -17.03 16.22 15.53
C ILE A 126 -18.39 16.23 14.83
N LEU A 127 -19.48 15.92 15.54
CA LEU A 127 -20.83 15.88 14.96
C LEU A 127 -21.31 17.25 14.46
N SER A 128 -20.94 18.33 15.15
CA SER A 128 -21.27 19.69 14.70
C SER A 128 -20.57 20.07 13.40
N GLN A 129 -19.37 19.55 13.14
CA GLN A 129 -18.64 19.77 11.88
C GLN A 129 -19.36 19.11 10.69
N TYR A 130 -20.18 18.07 10.93
CA TYR A 130 -21.05 17.46 9.93
C TYR A 130 -22.41 18.16 9.77
N GLY A 131 -22.61 19.30 10.47
CA GLY A 131 -23.82 20.12 10.36
C GLY A 131 -24.97 19.70 11.28
N LEU A 132 -24.73 18.83 12.27
CA LEU A 132 -25.76 18.49 13.25
C LEU A 132 -25.96 19.63 14.25
N GLU A 133 -27.21 19.96 14.55
CA GLU A 133 -27.55 20.93 15.57
C GLU A 133 -27.48 20.33 16.99
N PRO A 134 -27.28 21.14 18.05
CA PRO A 134 -27.17 20.67 19.43
C PRO A 134 -28.29 19.77 19.92
N HIS A 135 -29.51 19.99 19.43
CA HIS A 135 -30.68 19.19 19.79
C HIS A 135 -30.68 17.81 19.11
N GLU A 136 -29.93 17.63 18.01
CA GLU A 136 -29.83 16.39 17.23
C GLU A 136 -28.71 15.48 17.74
N TYR A 137 -27.51 16.03 17.99
CA TYR A 137 -26.38 15.22 18.46
C TYR A 137 -26.41 14.95 19.97
N GLY A 138 -27.10 15.76 20.78
CA GLY A 138 -27.19 15.56 22.24
C GLY A 138 -27.66 14.15 22.65
N PRO A 139 -28.76 13.63 22.07
CA PRO A 139 -29.18 12.24 22.28
C PRO A 139 -28.18 11.18 21.79
N VAL A 140 -27.42 11.47 20.72
CA VAL A 140 -26.39 10.57 20.18
C VAL A 140 -25.23 10.45 21.16
N VAL A 141 -24.69 11.59 21.62
CA VAL A 141 -23.64 11.66 22.64
C VAL A 141 -24.08 10.88 23.87
N ASN A 142 -25.26 11.16 24.42
CA ASN A 142 -25.80 10.46 25.59
C ASN A 142 -25.97 8.94 25.39
N SER A 143 -26.22 8.50 24.16
CA SER A 143 -26.32 7.07 23.82
C SER A 143 -24.93 6.43 23.77
N LEU A 144 -23.94 7.11 23.19
CA LEU A 144 -22.53 6.67 23.22
C LEU A 144 -21.99 6.61 24.66
N ARG A 145 -22.37 7.56 25.54
CA ARG A 145 -22.00 7.52 26.97
C ARG A 145 -22.41 6.24 27.69
N LYS A 146 -23.49 5.60 27.25
CA LYS A 146 -24.00 4.34 27.83
C LYS A 146 -23.31 3.10 27.28
N ASN A 147 -22.55 3.23 26.19
CA ASN A 147 -21.83 2.13 25.56
C ASN A 147 -20.35 2.52 25.35
N PRO A 148 -19.50 2.32 26.37
CA PRO A 148 -18.09 2.72 26.31
C PRO A 148 -17.32 2.15 25.12
N GLN A 149 -17.68 0.94 24.66
CA GLN A 149 -17.04 0.33 23.50
C GLN A 149 -17.38 1.08 22.21
N ALA A 150 -18.65 1.42 22.00
CA ALA A 150 -19.08 2.19 20.83
C ALA A 150 -18.58 3.64 20.88
N TRP A 151 -18.47 4.23 22.07
CA TRP A 151 -17.84 5.53 22.27
C TRP A 151 -16.37 5.48 21.84
N LEU A 152 -15.60 4.56 22.40
CA LEU A 152 -14.18 4.39 22.08
C LEU A 152 -13.96 4.13 20.59
N GLU A 153 -14.75 3.24 19.97
CA GLU A 153 -14.66 2.99 18.52
C GLU A 153 -15.01 4.21 17.68
N PHE A 154 -15.97 5.04 18.13
CA PHE A 154 -16.31 6.29 17.47
C PHE A 154 -15.13 7.28 17.53
N MET A 155 -14.54 7.50 18.71
CA MET A 155 -13.40 8.41 18.87
C MET A 155 -12.20 7.94 18.05
N MET A 156 -11.81 6.67 18.20
CA MET A 156 -10.72 6.07 17.41
C MET A 156 -10.90 6.28 15.90
N LYS A 157 -12.13 6.19 15.40
CA LYS A 157 -12.41 6.32 13.97
C LYS A 157 -12.54 7.77 13.49
N PHE A 158 -13.28 8.60 14.21
CA PHE A 158 -13.67 9.94 13.72
C PHE A 158 -12.79 11.05 14.24
N GLU A 159 -12.18 10.88 15.40
CA GLU A 159 -11.25 11.85 15.96
C GLU A 159 -9.81 11.54 15.49
N LEU A 160 -9.35 10.31 15.70
CA LEU A 160 -7.97 9.91 15.41
C LEU A 160 -7.77 9.38 13.99
N GLY A 161 -8.85 9.01 13.29
CA GLY A 161 -8.76 8.43 11.95
C GLY A 161 -8.11 7.05 11.91
N LEU A 162 -8.14 6.32 13.03
CA LEU A 162 -7.47 5.04 13.21
C LEU A 162 -8.46 3.88 13.07
N GLU A 163 -8.16 2.96 12.16
CA GLU A 163 -8.88 1.71 12.00
C GLU A 163 -8.15 0.56 12.69
N LYS A 164 -8.93 -0.39 13.23
CA LYS A 164 -8.37 -1.57 13.91
C LYS A 164 -7.56 -2.44 12.94
N PRO A 165 -6.25 -2.61 13.15
CA PRO A 165 -5.43 -3.38 12.24
C PRO A 165 -5.68 -4.88 12.38
N ASP A 166 -5.59 -5.61 11.27
CA ASP A 166 -5.61 -7.08 11.27
C ASP A 166 -4.31 -7.61 11.92
N PRO A 167 -4.37 -8.43 12.99
CA PRO A 167 -3.17 -9.00 13.62
C PRO A 167 -2.28 -9.81 12.68
N LYS A 168 -2.84 -10.35 11.59
CA LYS A 168 -2.07 -11.11 10.58
C LYS A 168 -1.41 -10.21 9.55
N ARG A 169 -1.78 -8.93 9.48
CA ARG A 169 -1.31 -7.98 8.46
C ARG A 169 0.21 -7.90 8.41
N ALA A 170 0.87 -7.83 9.57
CA ALA A 170 2.33 -7.68 9.63
C ALA A 170 3.06 -8.87 9.00
N LEU A 171 2.67 -10.09 9.36
CA LEU A 171 3.28 -11.29 8.80
C LEU A 171 2.92 -11.46 7.31
N GLN A 172 1.66 -11.19 6.94
CA GLN A 172 1.22 -11.23 5.55
C GLN A 172 2.00 -10.24 4.68
N SER A 173 2.22 -9.02 5.17
CA SER A 173 2.98 -8.01 4.44
C SER A 173 4.44 -8.42 4.23
N ALA A 174 5.07 -8.93 5.30
CA ALA A 174 6.43 -9.43 5.23
C ALA A 174 6.63 -10.49 4.14
N LEU A 175 5.76 -11.50 4.14
CA LEU A 175 5.83 -12.62 3.21
C LEU A 175 5.47 -12.21 1.77
N THR A 176 4.42 -11.42 1.60
CA THR A 176 3.94 -11.03 0.27
C THR A 176 4.93 -10.12 -0.44
N ILE A 177 5.52 -9.14 0.26
CA ILE A 177 6.57 -8.27 -0.29
C ILE A 177 7.82 -9.10 -0.62
N ALA A 178 8.33 -9.90 0.33
CA ALA A 178 9.56 -10.67 0.14
C ALA A 178 9.47 -11.65 -1.03
N LEU A 179 8.37 -12.41 -1.12
CA LEU A 179 8.15 -13.37 -2.20
C LEU A 179 7.99 -12.66 -3.55
N SER A 180 7.26 -11.55 -3.58
CA SER A 180 7.07 -10.75 -4.79
C SER A 180 8.39 -10.15 -5.30
N TYR A 181 9.23 -9.66 -4.38
CA TYR A 181 10.56 -9.17 -4.70
C TYR A 181 11.45 -10.27 -5.25
N MET A 182 11.47 -11.43 -4.61
CA MET A 182 12.25 -12.58 -5.06
C MET A 182 11.84 -13.03 -6.46
N VAL A 183 10.54 -13.14 -6.72
CA VAL A 183 10.02 -13.50 -8.06
C VAL A 183 10.39 -12.44 -9.09
N GLY A 184 10.24 -11.16 -8.76
CA GLY A 184 10.66 -10.05 -9.63
C GLY A 184 12.16 -10.11 -9.95
N GLY A 185 12.99 -10.36 -8.95
CA GLY A 185 14.45 -10.32 -9.08
C GLY A 185 15.07 -11.49 -9.81
N VAL A 186 14.40 -12.64 -9.85
CA VAL A 186 14.85 -13.77 -10.66
C VAL A 186 14.69 -13.47 -12.16
N VAL A 187 13.66 -12.72 -12.57
CA VAL A 187 13.34 -12.48 -13.99
C VAL A 187 14.50 -11.85 -14.78
N PRO A 188 15.15 -10.75 -14.31
CA PRO A 188 16.30 -10.17 -14.99
C PRO A 188 17.54 -11.08 -15.03
N LEU A 189 17.66 -12.00 -14.08
CA LEU A 189 18.84 -12.88 -13.93
C LEU A 189 18.73 -14.15 -14.78
N LEU A 190 17.52 -14.60 -15.13
CA LEU A 190 17.30 -15.83 -15.89
C LEU A 190 18.16 -15.94 -17.17
N PRO A 191 18.30 -14.90 -18.02
CA PRO A 191 19.10 -15.02 -19.23
C PRO A 191 20.59 -15.31 -18.97
N TYR A 192 21.14 -14.85 -17.85
CA TYR A 192 22.55 -15.08 -17.49
C TYR A 192 22.83 -16.53 -17.10
N VAL A 193 21.81 -17.30 -16.72
CA VAL A 193 21.92 -18.73 -16.43
C VAL A 193 22.17 -19.54 -17.71
N PHE A 194 21.49 -19.16 -18.80
CA PHE A 194 21.52 -19.93 -20.05
C PHE A 194 22.48 -19.39 -21.10
N ILE A 195 22.88 -18.12 -21.00
CA ILE A 195 23.71 -17.44 -22.00
C ILE A 195 25.12 -17.19 -21.42
N PRO A 196 26.15 -17.93 -21.88
CA PRO A 196 27.51 -17.80 -21.34
C PRO A 196 28.16 -16.44 -21.59
N THR A 197 27.75 -15.76 -22.67
CA THR A 197 28.30 -14.45 -23.03
C THR A 197 27.51 -13.33 -22.34
N ALA A 198 28.13 -12.65 -21.38
CA ALA A 198 27.50 -11.58 -20.58
C ALA A 198 26.79 -10.52 -21.44
N MET A 199 27.41 -10.05 -22.52
CA MET A 199 26.80 -9.04 -23.40
C MET A 199 25.52 -9.53 -24.11
N LYS A 200 25.50 -10.79 -24.57
CA LYS A 200 24.30 -11.40 -25.17
C LYS A 200 23.22 -11.67 -24.11
N ALA A 201 23.64 -12.08 -22.92
CA ALA A 201 22.75 -12.28 -21.78
C ALA A 201 22.09 -10.96 -21.36
N MET A 202 22.86 -9.88 -21.32
CA MET A 202 22.40 -8.52 -21.01
C MET A 202 21.34 -8.04 -22.00
N LEU A 203 21.58 -8.13 -23.31
CA LEU A 203 20.60 -7.72 -24.33
C LEU A 203 19.29 -8.50 -24.21
N THR A 204 19.39 -9.80 -23.91
CA THR A 204 18.22 -10.66 -23.69
C THR A 204 17.50 -10.27 -22.39
N SER A 205 18.25 -10.00 -21.32
CA SER A 205 17.74 -9.52 -20.03
C SER A 205 17.02 -8.18 -20.12
N ILE A 206 17.53 -7.24 -20.93
CA ILE A 206 16.86 -5.97 -21.23
C ILE A 206 15.49 -6.24 -21.86
N GLY A 207 15.42 -7.10 -22.89
CA GLY A 207 14.16 -7.42 -23.55
C GLY A 207 13.14 -8.06 -22.62
N VAL A 208 13.56 -9.08 -21.86
CA VAL A 208 12.68 -9.81 -20.92
C VAL A 208 12.21 -8.89 -19.78
N THR A 209 13.12 -8.11 -19.20
CA THR A 209 12.80 -7.21 -18.08
C THR A 209 11.91 -6.07 -18.54
N LEU A 210 12.16 -5.48 -19.71
CA LEU A 210 11.29 -4.44 -20.26
C LEU A 210 9.88 -4.95 -20.52
N ALA A 211 9.74 -6.16 -21.09
CA ALA A 211 8.44 -6.79 -21.26
C ALA A 211 7.74 -7.03 -19.91
N ALA A 212 8.48 -7.51 -18.91
CA ALA A 212 7.96 -7.71 -17.55
C ALA A 212 7.52 -6.39 -16.91
N LEU A 213 8.32 -5.32 -16.98
CA LEU A 213 8.01 -3.99 -16.44
C LEU A 213 6.76 -3.40 -17.11
N LEU A 214 6.64 -3.53 -18.43
CA LEU A 214 5.46 -3.06 -19.17
C LEU A 214 4.21 -3.85 -18.76
N PHE A 215 4.30 -5.18 -18.68
CA PHE A 215 3.21 -6.05 -18.25
C PHE A 215 2.78 -5.74 -16.81
N PHE A 216 3.71 -5.72 -15.86
CA PHE A 216 3.40 -5.45 -14.46
C PHE A 216 2.91 -4.02 -14.25
N GLY A 217 3.48 -3.04 -14.95
CA GLY A 217 3.00 -1.66 -14.86
C GLY A 217 1.57 -1.50 -15.42
N TYR A 218 1.18 -2.27 -16.44
CA TYR A 218 -0.20 -2.32 -16.92
C TYR A 218 -1.14 -2.94 -15.87
N VAL A 219 -0.75 -4.09 -15.32
CA VAL A 219 -1.51 -4.80 -14.26
C VAL A 219 -1.70 -3.91 -13.04
N LYS A 220 -0.62 -3.27 -12.56
CA LYS A 220 -0.63 -2.27 -11.49
C LYS A 220 -1.67 -1.19 -11.77
N GLY A 221 -1.59 -0.53 -12.94
CA GLY A 221 -2.50 0.57 -13.25
C GLY A 221 -3.96 0.14 -13.34
N HIS A 222 -4.23 -1.09 -13.81
CA HIS A 222 -5.58 -1.65 -13.81
C HIS A 222 -6.13 -1.86 -12.40
N PHE A 223 -5.31 -2.34 -11.46
CA PHE A 223 -5.72 -2.57 -10.07
C PHE A 223 -5.73 -1.30 -9.21
N THR A 224 -4.91 -0.29 -9.50
CA THR A 224 -4.90 0.97 -8.71
C THR A 224 -5.95 1.97 -9.17
N GLY A 225 -6.70 1.69 -10.25
CA GLY A 225 -7.66 2.63 -10.82
C GLY A 225 -7.03 3.73 -11.68
N ASP A 226 -5.72 3.65 -11.94
CA ASP A 226 -5.00 4.56 -12.81
C ASP A 226 -5.16 4.20 -14.29
N ARG A 227 -4.67 5.05 -15.21
CA ARG A 227 -4.59 4.73 -16.64
C ARG A 227 -3.53 3.62 -16.87
N PRO A 228 -3.90 2.38 -17.26
CA PRO A 228 -2.98 1.24 -17.27
C PRO A 228 -1.75 1.44 -18.17
N LEU A 229 -1.95 2.03 -19.36
CA LEU A 229 -0.87 2.32 -20.31
C LEU A 229 0.13 3.35 -19.76
N MET A 230 -0.35 4.35 -19.00
CA MET A 230 0.53 5.36 -18.41
C MET A 230 1.35 4.76 -17.27
N SER A 231 0.73 3.96 -16.41
CA SER A 231 1.43 3.22 -15.35
C SER A 231 2.50 2.27 -15.91
N SER A 232 2.18 1.57 -17.00
CA SER A 232 3.12 0.72 -17.75
C SER A 232 4.36 1.49 -18.21
N PHE A 233 4.17 2.63 -18.87
CA PHE A 233 5.27 3.47 -19.34
C PHE A 233 6.11 4.05 -18.19
N GLN A 234 5.46 4.52 -17.12
CA GLN A 234 6.15 5.04 -15.94
C GLN A 234 7.04 3.97 -15.28
N THR A 235 6.51 2.76 -15.09
CA THR A 235 7.27 1.66 -14.49
C THR A 235 8.49 1.29 -15.36
N ALA A 236 8.33 1.23 -16.68
CA ALA A 236 9.45 1.00 -17.60
C ALA A 236 10.49 2.14 -17.55
N LEU A 237 10.05 3.40 -17.47
CA LEU A 237 10.93 4.57 -17.40
C LEU A 237 11.76 4.59 -16.11
N ILE A 238 11.17 4.25 -14.97
CA ILE A 238 11.89 4.12 -13.69
C ILE A 238 12.95 3.02 -13.80
N GLY A 239 12.59 1.86 -14.36
CA GLY A 239 13.54 0.77 -14.60
C GLY A 239 14.71 1.17 -15.49
N ALA A 240 14.42 1.90 -16.58
CA ALA A 240 15.44 2.43 -17.48
C ALA A 240 16.36 3.44 -16.78
N ALA A 241 15.81 4.36 -15.99
CA ALA A 241 16.57 5.36 -15.24
C ALA A 241 17.49 4.72 -14.19
N ALA A 242 16.98 3.77 -13.40
CA ALA A 242 17.77 3.03 -12.42
C ALA A 242 18.91 2.24 -13.07
N SER A 243 18.61 1.53 -14.18
CA SER A 243 19.60 0.77 -14.95
C SER A 243 20.69 1.68 -15.55
N ALA A 244 20.31 2.82 -16.11
CA ALA A 244 21.25 3.80 -16.65
C ALA A 244 22.17 4.37 -15.55
N ALA A 245 21.61 4.67 -14.37
CA ALA A 245 22.40 5.15 -13.23
C ALA A 245 23.40 4.09 -12.74
N ALA A 246 22.96 2.83 -12.57
CA ALA A 246 23.83 1.73 -12.16
C ALA A 246 24.94 1.47 -13.18
N TYR A 247 24.60 1.50 -14.49
CA TYR A 247 25.58 1.38 -15.57
C TYR A 247 26.62 2.49 -15.55
N ALA A 248 26.18 3.76 -15.40
CA ALA A 248 27.09 4.89 -15.33
C ALA A 248 28.05 4.80 -14.13
N MET A 249 27.53 4.42 -12.96
CA MET A 249 28.33 4.26 -11.74
C MET A 249 29.35 3.13 -11.87
N ALA A 250 28.93 1.96 -12.35
CA ALA A 250 29.82 0.81 -12.54
C ALA A 250 30.97 1.16 -13.51
N LYS A 251 30.66 1.87 -14.60
CA LYS A 251 31.65 2.31 -15.58
C LYS A 251 32.60 3.36 -15.02
N ALA A 252 32.11 4.29 -14.19
CA ALA A 252 32.93 5.31 -13.55
C ALA A 252 33.96 4.71 -12.59
N VAL A 253 33.56 3.71 -11.80
CA VAL A 253 34.48 3.00 -10.89
C VAL A 253 35.52 2.20 -11.66
N GLN A 254 35.15 1.55 -12.76
CA GLN A 254 36.11 0.80 -13.60
C GLN A 254 37.11 1.71 -14.35
N ALA A 255 36.75 2.96 -14.61
CA ALA A 255 37.62 3.92 -15.29
C ALA A 255 38.73 4.50 -14.39
N THR A 256 38.69 4.21 -13.08
CA THR A 256 39.68 4.62 -12.08
C THR A 256 40.67 3.49 -11.82
#